data_AF-A0A381YMP3-F1
#
_entry.id   AF-A0A381YMP3-F1
#
_cell.length_a   1.000
_cell.length_b   1.000
_cell.length_c   1.000
_cell.angle_alpha   90.00
_cell.angle_beta   90.00
_cell.angle_gamma   90.00
#
_symmetry.space_group_name_H-M   'P 1'
#
loop_
_entity.id
_entity.type
_entity.pdbx_description
1 polymer ?
#
loop_
_entity_poly.entity_id
_entity_poly.type
_entity_poly.pdbx_seq_one_letter_code
_entity_poly.pdbx_strand_id
1 'polypeptide(L)'
;MWLLKVKVELLSEITTTTPATLRVTPGAMKTIGRAPTADFTLDCALVSRLHCRLISTNDRLEVEDLDSTNGTFVNEQQVKRKMLTSGDTLRIGQVELTIFEESAP
;
A
#
# COMPACT_ATOMS: atom_id res chain seq x y z
N MET A 1 1.78 14.75 6.36
CA MET A 1 1.20 13.45 6.77
C MET A 1 0.88 12.68 5.50
N TRP A 2 1.02 11.35 5.44
CA TRP A 2 0.77 10.63 4.18
C TRP A 2 -0.64 10.03 4.17
N LEU A 3 -1.38 10.30 3.09
CA LEU A 3 -2.68 9.71 2.80
C LEU A 3 -2.54 8.71 1.66
N LEU A 4 -2.72 7.43 1.93
CA LEU A 4 -2.87 6.47 0.85
C LEU A 4 -4.35 6.32 0.55
N LYS A 5 -4.75 6.76 -0.64
CA LYS A 5 -6.11 6.50 -1.12
C LYS A 5 -6.07 5.20 -1.91
N VAL A 6 -6.83 4.24 -1.45
CA VAL A 6 -7.00 2.99 -2.19
C VAL A 6 -7.92 3.28 -3.37
N LYS A 7 -7.37 3.24 -4.58
CA LYS A 7 -8.16 3.17 -5.81
C LYS A 7 -8.23 1.71 -6.21
N VAL A 8 -9.25 1.01 -5.73
CA VAL A 8 -9.53 -0.36 -6.18
C VAL A 8 -10.12 -0.27 -7.59
N GLU A 9 -9.29 -0.24 -8.64
CA GLU A 9 -9.76 -0.53 -10.00
C GLU A 9 -9.82 -2.05 -10.16
N LEU A 10 -10.99 -2.55 -9.80
CA LEU A 10 -11.41 -3.92 -9.87
C LEU A 10 -11.24 -4.52 -11.26
N LEU A 11 -10.26 -5.42 -11.42
CA LEU A 11 -10.42 -6.56 -12.32
C LEU A 11 -11.44 -7.53 -11.68
N SER A 12 -12.71 -7.28 -12.00
CA SER A 12 -13.90 -8.15 -11.92
C SER A 12 -14.30 -8.92 -10.65
N GLU A 13 -13.49 -9.10 -9.59
CA GLU A 13 -13.85 -10.05 -8.49
C GLU A 13 -13.44 -9.64 -7.05
N ILE A 14 -13.68 -8.39 -6.64
CA ILE A 14 -13.43 -7.92 -5.25
C ILE A 14 -14.68 -7.18 -4.73
N THR A 15 -15.31 -7.71 -3.68
CA THR A 15 -16.61 -7.24 -3.16
C THR A 15 -16.47 -6.16 -2.08
N THR A 16 -15.54 -5.21 -2.23
CA THR A 16 -15.43 -4.10 -1.26
C THR A 16 -15.48 -2.74 -1.96
N THR A 17 -16.69 -2.20 -2.02
CA THR A 17 -17.07 -0.94 -2.68
C THR A 17 -16.86 0.30 -1.80
N THR A 18 -15.99 0.24 -0.78
CA THR A 18 -15.71 1.41 0.08
C THR A 18 -14.29 1.88 -0.17
N PRO A 19 -14.07 3.13 -0.62
CA PRO A 19 -12.73 3.70 -0.73
C PRO A 19 -12.11 3.76 0.67
N ALA A 20 -11.22 2.82 0.97
CA ALA A 20 -10.47 2.81 2.20
C ALA A 20 -9.30 3.79 2.08
N THR A 21 -9.00 4.52 3.15
CA THR A 21 -7.84 5.42 3.21
C THR A 21 -6.96 4.98 4.36
N LEU A 22 -5.70 4.66 4.08
CA LEU A 22 -4.71 4.37 5.11
C LEU A 22 -3.90 5.64 5.38
N ARG A 23 -3.99 6.15 6.61
CA ARG A 23 -3.16 7.26 7.09
C ARG A 23 -1.85 6.70 7.65
N VAL A 24 -0.72 7.23 7.18
CA VAL A 24 0.60 6.93 7.72
C VAL A 24 1.17 8.21 8.34
N THR A 25 1.27 8.22 9.67
CA THR A 25 1.83 9.36 10.42
C THR A 25 3.36 9.38 10.28
N PRO A 26 4.00 10.56 10.36
CA PRO A 26 5.46 10.65 10.41
C PRO A 26 6.05 9.76 11.50
N GLY A 27 7.13 9.03 11.19
CA GLY A 27 7.79 8.12 12.12
C GLY A 27 7.05 6.80 12.37
N ALA A 28 5.88 6.58 11.77
CA ALA A 28 5.16 5.32 11.89
C ALA A 28 5.56 4.32 10.81
N MET A 29 5.34 3.05 11.15
CA MET A 29 5.38 1.92 10.24
C MET A 29 3.98 1.32 10.16
N LYS A 30 3.52 0.99 8.96
CA LYS A 30 2.22 0.35 8.72
C LYS A 30 2.37 -0.84 7.79
N THR A 31 1.75 -1.95 8.14
CA THR A 31 1.77 -3.19 7.36
C THR A 31 0.51 -3.34 6.51
N ILE A 32 0.67 -3.85 5.30
CA ILE A 32 -0.43 -4.16 4.38
C ILE A 32 -0.39 -5.65 4.07
N GLY A 33 -1.54 -6.31 4.15
CA GLY A 33 -1.65 -7.73 3.84
C GLY A 33 -3.07 -8.25 4.01
N ARG A 34 -3.31 -9.54 3.72
CA ARG A 34 -4.64 -10.14 3.90
C ARG A 34 -4.91 -10.70 5.30
N ALA A 35 -3.88 -10.79 6.15
CA ALA A 35 -4.07 -11.29 7.50
C ALA A 35 -4.66 -10.21 8.41
N PRO A 36 -5.50 -10.57 9.39
CA PRO A 36 -6.05 -9.62 10.35
C PRO A 36 -4.99 -8.99 11.26
N THR A 37 -3.76 -9.50 11.24
CA THR A 37 -2.60 -8.93 11.95
C THR A 37 -1.96 -7.77 11.20
N ALA A 38 -2.35 -7.49 9.94
CA ALA A 38 -1.86 -6.34 9.19
C ALA A 38 -2.61 -5.07 9.63
N ASP A 39 -1.90 -3.94 9.71
CA ASP A 39 -2.52 -2.64 10.01
C ASP A 39 -3.60 -2.26 8.98
N PHE A 40 -3.38 -2.66 7.73
CA PHE A 40 -4.32 -2.49 6.64
C PHE A 40 -4.61 -3.83 5.99
N THR A 41 -5.77 -4.38 6.35
CA THR A 41 -6.22 -5.68 5.86
C THR A 41 -6.90 -5.54 4.51
N LEU A 42 -6.39 -6.25 3.51
CA LEU A 42 -6.98 -6.36 2.17
C LEU A 42 -7.46 -7.79 1.94
N ASP A 43 -8.77 -7.99 1.83
CA ASP A 43 -9.34 -9.31 1.56
C ASP A 43 -9.20 -9.66 0.08
N CYS A 44 -8.00 -10.08 -0.31
CA CYS A 44 -7.68 -10.49 -1.68
C CYS A 44 -6.77 -11.72 -1.64
N ALA A 45 -7.15 -12.76 -2.40
CA ALA A 45 -6.42 -14.02 -2.44
C ALA A 45 -4.97 -13.85 -2.94
N LEU A 46 -4.71 -12.85 -3.78
CA LEU A 46 -3.39 -12.56 -4.34
C LEU A 46 -2.54 -11.62 -3.48
N VAL A 47 -3.05 -11.21 -2.31
CA VAL A 47 -2.27 -10.45 -1.33
C VAL A 47 -1.76 -11.44 -0.28
N SER A 48 -0.43 -11.50 -0.06
CA SER A 48 0.17 -12.29 1.03
C SER A 48 -0.35 -11.84 2.41
N ARG A 49 -0.25 -12.73 3.41
CA ARG A 49 -0.71 -12.46 4.79
C ARG A 49 -0.15 -11.17 5.35
N LEU A 50 1.16 -10.98 5.22
CA LEU A 50 1.87 -9.72 5.34
C LEU A 50 2.59 -9.53 4.00
N HIS A 51 2.21 -8.53 3.22
CA HIS A 51 2.65 -8.37 1.83
C HIS A 51 3.77 -7.34 1.73
N CYS A 52 3.51 -6.14 2.24
CA CYS A 52 4.49 -5.09 2.28
C CYS A 52 4.30 -4.27 3.57
N ARG A 53 5.29 -3.43 3.87
CA ARG A 53 5.17 -2.40 4.88
C ARG A 53 5.52 -1.05 4.30
N LEU A 54 4.90 -0.03 4.87
CA LEU A 54 5.16 1.37 4.64
C LEU A 54 5.91 1.92 5.84
N ILE A 55 7.00 2.61 5.58
CA ILE A 55 7.87 3.19 6.59
C ILE A 55 7.92 4.69 6.32
N SER A 56 7.47 5.49 7.28
CA SER A 56 7.51 6.95 7.17
C SER A 56 8.70 7.50 7.95
N THR A 57 9.67 8.10 7.26
CA THR A 57 10.88 8.70 7.86
C THR A 57 11.13 10.09 7.29
N ASN A 58 11.28 11.11 8.14
CA ASN A 58 11.70 12.47 7.75
C ASN A 58 10.97 12.99 6.49
N ASP A 59 9.64 12.97 6.52
CA ASP A 59 8.78 13.39 5.40
C ASP A 59 8.93 12.58 4.11
N ARG A 60 9.45 11.36 4.20
CA ARG A 60 9.49 10.41 3.09
C ARG A 60 8.70 9.17 3.45
N LEU A 61 8.07 8.59 2.44
CA LEU A 61 7.40 7.31 2.55
C LEU A 61 8.23 6.28 1.77
N GLU A 62 8.54 5.15 2.39
CA GLU A 62 9.20 4.03 1.73
C GLU A 62 8.28 2.82 1.79
N VAL A 63 8.23 2.06 0.70
CA VAL A 63 7.63 0.72 0.69
C VAL A 63 8.73 -0.34 0.75
N GLU A 64 8.48 -1.39 1.50
CA GLU A 64 9.29 -2.59 1.56
C GLU A 64 8.42 -3.84 1.40
N ASP A 65 8.79 -4.68 0.43
CA ASP A 65 8.19 -5.99 0.19
C ASP A 65 8.63 -6.97 1.29
N LEU A 66 7.66 -7.67 1.90
CA LEU A 66 7.92 -8.64 2.97
C LEU A 66 7.99 -10.07 2.42
N ASP A 67 8.75 -10.24 1.33
CA ASP A 67 8.84 -11.49 0.57
C ASP A 67 7.46 -12.01 0.14
N SER A 68 6.67 -11.10 -0.43
CA SER A 68 5.34 -11.43 -0.91
C SER A 68 5.38 -12.41 -2.08
N THR A 69 4.32 -13.20 -2.22
CA THR A 69 4.21 -14.24 -3.25
C THR A 69 4.11 -13.66 -4.65
N ASN A 70 3.35 -12.56 -4.81
CA ASN A 70 3.09 -11.94 -6.10
C ASN A 70 3.96 -10.70 -6.37
N GLY A 71 4.81 -10.32 -5.42
CA GLY A 71 5.66 -9.14 -5.51
C GLY A 71 4.93 -7.82 -5.25
N THR A 72 5.73 -6.83 -4.89
CA THR A 72 5.32 -5.43 -4.76
C THR A 72 5.83 -4.64 -5.96
N PHE A 73 4.97 -3.80 -6.56
CA PHE A 73 5.31 -2.99 -7.73
C PHE A 73 5.03 -1.51 -7.47
N VAL A 74 5.91 -0.64 -7.95
CA VAL A 74 5.73 0.82 -7.91
C VAL A 74 5.92 1.36 -9.31
N ASN A 75 4.85 1.93 -9.89
CA ASN A 75 4.79 2.37 -11.28
C ASN A 75 5.23 1.24 -12.23
N GLU A 76 4.55 0.10 -12.13
CA GLU A 76 4.78 -1.14 -12.91
C GLU A 76 6.13 -1.85 -12.71
N GLN A 77 7.07 -1.24 -11.98
CA GLN A 77 8.37 -1.84 -11.68
C GLN A 77 8.32 -2.64 -10.38
N GLN A 78 8.72 -3.92 -10.42
CA GLN A 78 8.84 -4.74 -9.21
C GLN A 78 9.98 -4.22 -8.31
N VAL A 79 9.71 -4.14 -7.01
CA VAL A 79 10.66 -3.60 -6.02
C VAL A 79 10.69 -4.44 -4.76
N LYS A 80 11.87 -4.52 -4.14
CA LYS A 80 12.02 -5.00 -2.77
C LYS A 80 11.93 -3.86 -1.77
N ARG A 81 12.48 -2.70 -2.11
CA ARG A 81 12.39 -1.47 -1.33
C ARG A 81 12.45 -0.27 -2.27
N LYS A 82 11.57 0.71 -2.08
CA LYS A 82 11.56 1.94 -2.90
C LYS A 82 10.93 3.10 -2.15
N MET A 83 11.53 4.29 -2.31
CA MET A 83 10.93 5.54 -1.88
C MET A 83 9.71 5.86 -2.75
N LEU A 84 8.60 6.14 -2.11
CA LEU A 84 7.33 6.52 -2.71
C LEU A 84 7.21 8.05 -2.74
N THR A 85 6.61 8.53 -3.81
CA THR A 85 6.26 9.95 -4.01
C THR A 85 4.75 10.09 -4.13
N SER A 86 4.22 11.28 -3.80
CA SER A 86 2.83 11.61 -4.08
C SER A 86 2.53 11.43 -5.58
N GLY A 87 1.45 10.71 -5.89
CA GLY A 87 1.05 10.33 -7.25
C GLY A 87 1.52 8.94 -7.69
N ASP A 88 2.42 8.28 -6.95
CA ASP A 88 2.85 6.92 -7.30
C ASP A 88 1.73 5.90 -7.18
N THR A 89 1.75 4.90 -8.07
CA THR A 89 0.88 3.73 -8.00
C THR A 89 1.65 2.55 -7.42
N LEU A 90 1.20 2.09 -6.25
CA LEU A 90 1.68 0.89 -5.57
C LEU A 90 0.72 -0.26 -5.87
N ARG A 91 1.21 -1.29 -6.58
CA ARG A 91 0.44 -2.51 -6.87
C ARG A 91 0.95 -3.68 -6.04
N ILE A 92 0.04 -4.38 -5.37
CA ILE A 92 0.29 -5.58 -4.57
C ILE A 92 -0.73 -6.67 -4.95
N GLY A 93 -0.26 -7.78 -5.50
CA GLY A 93 -1.16 -8.75 -6.14
C GLY A 93 -1.98 -8.08 -7.26
N GLN A 94 -3.31 -8.09 -7.11
CA GLN A 94 -4.28 -7.42 -8.00
C GLN A 94 -4.85 -6.11 -7.44
N VAL A 95 -4.32 -5.63 -6.31
CA VAL A 95 -4.78 -4.38 -5.69
C VAL A 95 -3.83 -3.25 -6.05
N GLU A 96 -4.39 -2.12 -6.48
CA GLU A 96 -3.66 -0.88 -6.70
C GLU A 96 -3.99 0.16 -5.62
N LEU A 97 -2.96 0.84 -5.15
CA LEU A 97 -2.99 1.87 -4.12
C LEU A 97 -2.35 3.11 -4.72
N THR A 98 -3.01 4.26 -4.62
CA THR A 98 -2.43 5.53 -5.06
C THR A 98 -1.93 6.30 -3.84
N ILE A 99 -0.66 6.70 -3.91
CA ILE A 99 0.00 7.41 -2.82
C ILE A 99 -0.33 8.90 -2.94
N PHE A 100 -0.79 9.53 -1.87
CA PHE A 100 -0.95 10.97 -1.80
C PHE A 100 -0.24 11.52 -0.56
N GLU A 101 0.48 12.61 -0.73
CA GLU A 101 0.92 13.42 0.40
C GLU A 101 -0.24 14.30 0.86
N GLU A 102 -0.63 14.21 2.13
CA GLU A 102 -1.47 15.22 2.77
C GLU A 102 -0.55 16.32 3.26
N SER A 103 -0.30 17.28 2.37
CA SER A 103 0.21 18.59 2.74
C SER A 103 -0.85 19.26 3.63
N ALA A 104 -0.50 19.52 4.89
CA ALA A 104 -1.36 20.34 5.75
C ALA A 104 -1.55 21.71 5.06
N PRO A 105 -2.80 22.24 5.02
CA PRO A 105 -3.05 23.58 4.50
C PRO A 105 -2.36 24.67 5.33
#